data_AF-A0A7Y2YEI0-F1
#
_entry.id   AF-A0A7Y2YEI0-F1
#
_cell.length_a   1.000
_cell.length_b   1.000
_cell.length_c   1.000
_cell.angle_alpha   90.00
_cell.angle_beta   90.00
_cell.angle_gamma   90.00
#
_symmetry.space_group_name_H-M   'P 1'
#
loop_
_entity.id
_entity.type
_entity.pdbx_description
1 polymer ?
#
loop_
_entity_poly.entity_id
_entity_poly.type
_entity_poly.pdbx_seq_one_letter_code
_entity_poly.pdbx_strand_id
1 'polypeptide(L)' 'VAWRARFSTDGRRQTIRLPREAFEAVIRGRQVEALPGISERDFRYLGFLLTSDRAGPFSLTVHRVDRIPAKGRH' A
#
# COMPACT_ATOMS: atom_id res chain seq x y z
N VAL A 1 13.09 -7.37 -0.17
CA VAL A 1 12.05 -6.85 -1.10
C VAL A 1 10.97 -6.19 -0.25
N ALA A 2 10.42 -5.08 -0.74
CA ALA A 2 9.19 -4.51 -0.20
C ALA A 2 8.12 -4.50 -1.30
N TRP A 3 6.87 -4.28 -0.93
CA TRP A 3 5.77 -4.05 -1.86
C TRP A 3 5.17 -2.69 -1.56
N ARG A 4 4.84 -1.93 -2.59
CA ARG A 4 4.14 -0.65 -2.44
C ARG A 4 2.91 -0.61 -3.32
N ALA A 5 1.88 0.06 -2.82
CA ALA A 5 0.74 0.49 -3.61
C ALA A 5 0.62 2.00 -3.45
N ARG A 6 0.33 2.70 -4.55
CA ARG A 6 0.02 4.13 -4.52
C ARG A 6 -1.46 4.31 -4.21
N PHE A 7 -1.77 5.37 -3.46
CA PHE A 7 -3.14 5.79 -3.20
C PHE A 7 -3.19 7.31 -3.07
N SER A 8 -4.39 7.86 -3.20
CA SER A 8 -4.65 9.29 -3.03
C SER A 8 -5.76 9.48 -2.00
N THR A 9 -5.79 10.66 -1.38
CA THR A 9 -6.82 11.08 -0.43
C THR A 9 -7.40 12.42 -0.87
N ASP A 10 -8.58 12.75 -0.36
CA ASP A 10 -9.32 13.99 -0.66
C ASP A 10 -9.44 14.93 0.55
N GLY A 11 -8.69 14.65 1.63
CA GLY A 11 -8.74 15.39 2.88
C GLY A 11 -9.90 15.01 3.82
N ARG A 12 -10.78 14.08 3.43
CA ARG A 12 -11.88 13.58 4.25
C ARG A 12 -11.59 12.16 4.76
N ARG A 13 -12.26 11.76 5.85
CA ARG A 13 -12.23 10.38 6.33
C ARG A 13 -12.83 9.47 5.27
N GLN A 14 -12.05 8.50 4.80
CA GLN A 14 -12.44 7.58 3.74
C GLN A 14 -11.84 6.20 3.95
N THR A 15 -12.42 5.20 3.28
CA THR A 15 -11.88 3.84 3.23
C THR A 15 -11.27 3.62 1.86
N ILE A 16 -9.95 3.37 1.84
CA ILE A 16 -9.22 3.03 0.62
C ILE A 16 -9.03 1.52 0.57
N ARG A 17 -9.48 0.89 -0.53
CA ARG A 17 -9.25 -0.53 -0.79
C ARG A 17 -8.08 -0.68 -1.75
N LEU A 18 -7.05 -1.40 -1.31
CA LEU A 18 -5.87 -1.69 -2.11
C LEU A 18 -5.91 -3.18 -2.46
N PRO A 19 -6.35 -3.53 -3.69
CA PRO A 19 -6.35 -4.92 -4.12
C PRO A 19 -4.91 -5.43 -4.28
N ARG A 20 -4.71 -6.74 -4.27
CA ARG A 20 -3.40 -7.38 -4.34
C ARG A 20 -2.60 -6.91 -5.56
N GLU A 21 -3.30 -6.72 -6.67
CA GLU A 21 -2.78 -6.34 -7.98
C GLU A 21 -2.27 -4.89 -8.02
N ALA A 22 -2.68 -4.05 -7.05
CA ALA A 22 -2.19 -2.68 -6.92
C ALA A 22 -0.78 -2.61 -6.31
N PHE A 23 -0.25 -3.73 -5.79
CA PHE A 23 1.07 -3.76 -5.17
C PHE A 23 2.15 -4.20 -6.15
N GLU A 24 3.10 -3.29 -6.39
CA GLU A 24 4.31 -3.58 -7.16
C GLU A 24 5.47 -3.92 -6.21
N ALA A 25 6.30 -4.89 -6.62
CA ALA A 25 7.50 -5.23 -5.88
C ALA A 25 8.58 -4.17 -6.10
N VAL A 26 9.25 -3.77 -5.02
CA VAL A 26 10.30 -2.76 -5.05
C VAL A 26 11.56 -3.19 -4.31
N ILE A 27 12.71 -2.83 -4.86
CA ILE A 27 14.03 -2.97 -4.24
C ILE A 27 14.71 -1.60 -4.30
N ARG A 28 15.08 -1.06 -3.13
CA ARG A 28 15.71 0.27 -3.00
C ARG A 28 14.94 1.36 -3.77
N GLY A 29 13.61 1.33 -3.69
CA GLY A 29 12.69 2.28 -4.32
C GLY A 29 12.39 2.06 -5.81
N ARG A 30 13.10 1.13 -6.48
CA ARG A 30 12.89 0.79 -7.89
C ARG A 30 11.95 -0.39 -8.04
N GLN A 31 11.00 -0.30 -8.98
CA GLN A 31 10.11 -1.40 -9.34
C GLN A 31 10.91 -2.55 -9.95
N VAL A 32 10.54 -3.78 -9.62
CA VAL A 32 11.10 -5.00 -10.20
C VAL A 32 9.96 -5.90 -10.68
N GLU A 33 9.97 -6.28 -11.96
CA GLU A 33 8.85 -7.03 -12.58
C GLU A 33 8.90 -8.53 -12.29
N ALA A 34 10.09 -9.08 -12.04
CA ALA A 34 10.31 -10.53 -11.95
C ALA A 34 9.93 -11.17 -10.60
N LEU A 35 9.23 -10.45 -9.71
CA LEU A 35 8.86 -10.98 -8.40
C LEU A 35 7.38 -11.35 -8.34
N PRO A 36 7.03 -12.50 -7.74
CA PRO A 36 5.64 -12.88 -7.56
C PRO A 36 4.91 -11.76 -6.81
N GLY A 37 3.71 -11.40 -7.31
CA GLY A 37 2.84 -10.41 -6.69
C GLY A 37 2.62 -10.74 -5.21
N ILE A 38 2.41 -9.69 -4.40
CA ILE A 38 2.40 -9.75 -2.93
C ILE A 38 1.71 -11.03 -2.40
N SER A 39 2.52 -12.03 -2.03
CA SER A 39 2.00 -13.36 -1.62
C SER A 39 1.47 -13.29 -0.19
N GLU A 40 0.63 -14.25 0.21
CA GLU A 40 0.01 -14.32 1.55
C GLU A 40 0.99 -14.37 2.74
N ARG A 41 2.30 -14.40 2.48
CA ARG A 41 3.38 -14.30 3.47
C ARG A 41 3.09 -13.21 4.48
N ASP A 42 3.46 -13.49 5.73
CA ASP A 42 3.30 -12.56 6.84
C ASP A 42 4.09 -11.27 6.59
N PHE A 43 3.38 -10.16 6.45
CA PHE A 43 3.99 -8.84 6.46
C PHE A 43 4.51 -8.57 7.86
N ARG A 44 5.84 -8.42 7.99
CA ARG A 44 6.44 -8.05 9.28
C ARG A 44 6.22 -6.58 9.62
N TYR A 45 6.16 -5.73 8.60
CA TYR A 45 6.09 -4.29 8.75
C TYR A 45 5.17 -3.68 7.71
N LEU A 46 4.43 -2.66 8.12
CA LEU A 46 3.62 -1.79 7.29
C LEU A 46 4.05 -0.35 7.55
N GLY A 47 4.17 0.46 6.50
CA GLY A 47 4.51 1.87 6.60
C GLY A 47 3.87 2.70 5.49
N PHE A 48 3.87 4.01 5.69
CA PHE A 48 3.36 5.00 4.73
C PHE A 48 4.53 5.81 4.19
N LEU A 49 4.54 6.02 2.87
CA LEU A 49 5.57 6.78 2.19
C LEU A 49 4.96 8.01 1.54
N LEU A 50 5.56 9.17 1.79
CA LEU A 50 5.24 10.39 1.06
C LEU A 50 5.92 10.35 -0.30
N THR A 51 5.16 10.57 -1.36
CA THR A 51 5.68 10.57 -2.74
C THR A 51 5.81 11.97 -3.33
N SER A 52 5.28 13.00 -2.66
CA SER A 52 5.43 14.39 -3.07
C SER A 52 6.75 14.95 -2.53
N ASP A 53 7.49 15.62 -3.40
CA ASP A 53 8.72 16.37 -3.08
C ASP A 53 8.42 17.81 -2.63
N ARG A 54 7.16 18.27 -2.75
CA ARG A 54 6.74 19.58 -2.26
C ARG A 54 6.74 19.61 -0.73
N ALA A 55 7.61 20.45 -0.18
CA ALA A 55 7.62 20.77 1.23
C ALA A 55 6.34 21.52 1.63
N GLY A 56 5.77 21.17 2.77
CA GLY A 56 4.60 21.82 3.33
C GLY A 56 3.99 21.02 4.48
N PRO A 57 3.11 21.63 5.29
CA PRO A 57 2.38 20.90 6.32
C PRO A 57 1.50 19.80 5.70
N PHE A 58 1.57 18.59 6.25
CA PHE A 58 0.65 17.51 5.92
C PHE A 58 0.25 16.76 7.19
N SER A 59 -0.89 16.07 7.15
CA SER A 59 -1.32 15.16 8.19
C SER A 59 -1.92 13.91 7.57
N LEU A 60 -1.60 12.76 8.14
CA LEU A 60 -2.23 11.48 7.83
C LEU A 60 -2.73 10.86 9.13
N THR A 61 -4.04 10.71 9.27
CA THR A 61 -4.65 10.00 10.39
C THR A 61 -5.11 8.62 9.95
N VAL A 62 -4.50 7.59 10.51
CA VAL A 62 -4.86 6.19 10.25
C VAL A 62 -5.74 5.70 11.40
N HIS A 63 -7.01 5.48 11.12
CA HIS A 63 -7.93 4.95 12.11
C HIS A 63 -7.83 3.43 12.26
N ARG A 64 -7.65 2.72 11.14
CA ARG A 64 -7.65 1.26 11.10
C ARG A 64 -6.97 0.76 9.84
N VAL A 65 -6.27 -0.36 9.96
CA VAL A 65 -5.76 -1.14 8.83
C VAL A 65 -6.19 -2.59 9.03
N ASP A 66 -6.85 -3.15 8.02
CA ASP A 66 -7.30 -4.54 8.04
C ASP A 66 -6.84 -5.27 6.79
N ARG A 67 -6.50 -6.55 6.94
CA ARG A 67 -6.41 -7.49 5.82
C ARG A 67 -7.82 -7.96 5.50
N ILE A 68 -8.31 -7.62 4.31
CA ILE A 68 -9.62 -8.08 3.84
C ILE A 68 -9.38 -9.38 3.06
N PRO A 69 -10.03 -10.50 3.41
CA PRO A 69 -9.94 -11.73 2.64
C PRO A 69 -10.40 -11.49 1.20
N ALA A 70 -9.74 -12.12 0.23
CA ALA A 70 -10.32 -12.23 -1.11
C ALA A 70 -11.67 -12.92 -0.96
N LYS A 71 -12.73 -12.33 -1.56
CA LYS A 71 -14.07 -12.90 -1.52
C LYS A 71 -13.97 -14.33 -2.09
N GLY A 72 -14.15 -15.34 -1.25
CA GLY A 72 -14.12 -16.73 -1.69
C GLY A 72 -15.12 -16.92 -2.83
N ARG A 73 -14.65 -17.42 -3.97
CA ARG A 73 -15.56 -18.06 -4.92
C ARG A 73 -15.99 -19.35 -4.24
N HIS A 74 -17.25 -19.40 -3.81
CA HIS A 74 -17.94 -20.64 -3.48
C HIS A 74 -18.02 -21.53 -4.72
#